data_AF-A0A147J3T8-F1
#
_entry.id   AF-A0A147J3T8-F1
#
_cell.length_a   1.000
_cell.length_b   1.000
_cell.length_c   1.000
_cell.angle_alpha   90.00
_cell.angle_beta   90.00
_cell.angle_gamma   90.00
#
_symmetry.space_group_name_H-M   'P 1'
#
loop_
_entity.id
_entity.type
_entity.pdbx_description
1 polymer ?
#
loop_
_entity_poly.entity_id
_entity_poly.type
_entity_poly.pdbx_seq_one_letter_code
_entity_poly.pdbx_strand_id
1 'polypeptide(L)'
;YPGAGRRVYPGFLQLAGFMSMNLGNHMISHWEMFKHLVQGDGESADSTKRFYDEYRAVCDMTAEFYLQTVELVFQRHALPKGEMLHHGKRVDPGAITDIGILAIEGERDDISGLGQTRAALTLATNLSDEKKRYYMAEKVGHYGIFNGSKWRNRIAPVVEEWIKANA
;
A
#
# COMPACT_ATOMS: atom_id res chain seq x y z
N TYR A 1 18.59 19.35 -19.89
CA TYR A 1 18.60 19.00 -18.46
C TYR A 1 18.48 17.49 -18.33
N PRO A 2 19.17 16.81 -17.39
CA PRO A 2 18.98 15.37 -17.17
C PRO A 2 17.48 15.07 -16.96
N GLY A 3 16.89 14.24 -17.83
CA GLY A 3 15.45 13.89 -17.81
C GLY A 3 14.55 14.63 -18.82
N ALA A 4 15.05 15.65 -19.52
CA ALA A 4 14.29 16.33 -20.57
C ALA A 4 13.94 15.37 -21.74
N GLY A 5 12.70 15.41 -22.21
CA GLY A 5 12.20 14.55 -23.30
C GLY A 5 11.83 13.12 -22.87
N ARG A 6 11.96 12.77 -21.58
CA ARG A 6 11.52 11.47 -21.08
C ARG A 6 10.00 11.37 -21.13
N ARG A 7 9.48 10.25 -21.65
CA ARG A 7 8.05 9.95 -21.58
C ARG A 7 7.69 9.59 -20.15
N VAL A 8 6.64 10.22 -19.64
CA VAL A 8 6.16 10.02 -18.28
C VAL A 8 4.66 9.77 -18.32
N TYR A 9 4.15 9.08 -17.30
CA TYR A 9 2.77 9.20 -16.88
C TYR A 9 2.67 10.42 -15.96
N PRO A 10 2.10 11.55 -16.45
CA PRO A 10 2.12 12.81 -15.73
C PRO A 10 1.31 12.75 -14.44
N GLY A 11 1.82 13.34 -13.36
CA GLY A 11 1.14 13.40 -12.07
C GLY A 11 -0.23 14.09 -12.14
N PHE A 12 -0.40 15.09 -13.01
CA PHE A 12 -1.71 15.73 -13.18
C PHE A 12 -2.73 14.80 -13.85
N LEU A 13 -2.31 13.91 -14.75
CA LEU A 13 -3.19 12.89 -15.33
C LEU A 13 -3.51 11.80 -14.30
N GLN A 14 -2.56 11.45 -13.43
CA GLN A 14 -2.82 10.58 -12.27
C GLN A 14 -3.93 11.17 -11.39
N LEU A 15 -3.80 12.44 -11.01
CA LEU A 15 -4.79 13.15 -10.20
C LEU A 15 -6.15 13.23 -10.89
N ALA A 16 -6.18 13.57 -12.19
CA ALA A 16 -7.41 13.68 -12.96
C ALA A 16 -8.12 12.33 -13.13
N GLY A 17 -7.37 11.27 -13.48
CA GLY A 17 -7.89 9.92 -13.59
C GLY A 17 -8.48 9.43 -12.27
N PHE A 18 -7.75 9.64 -11.18
CA PHE A 18 -8.22 9.29 -9.84
C PHE A 18 -9.51 10.04 -9.45
N MET A 19 -9.56 11.37 -9.64
CA MET A 19 -10.79 12.14 -9.37
C MET A 19 -11.96 11.62 -10.23
N SER A 20 -11.71 11.26 -11.49
CA SER A 20 -12.76 10.83 -12.42
C SER A 20 -13.33 9.44 -12.15
N MET A 21 -12.58 8.51 -11.54
CA MET A 21 -12.98 7.11 -11.41
C MET A 21 -14.05 6.82 -10.35
N ASN A 22 -14.46 7.79 -9.52
CA ASN A 22 -15.59 7.62 -8.58
C ASN A 22 -16.09 8.95 -8.00
N LEU A 23 -16.23 9.98 -8.83
CA LEU A 23 -16.49 11.37 -8.39
C LEU A 23 -17.67 11.51 -7.39
N GLY A 24 -18.75 10.73 -7.58
CA GLY A 24 -19.97 10.80 -6.75
C GLY A 24 -19.85 10.08 -5.40
N ASN A 25 -19.29 8.87 -5.37
CA ASN A 25 -19.14 8.09 -4.14
C ASN A 25 -17.93 8.56 -3.33
N HIS A 26 -16.84 9.01 -3.95
CA HIS A 26 -15.66 9.48 -3.23
C HIS A 26 -15.84 10.84 -2.59
N MET A 27 -16.56 11.79 -3.20
CA MET A 27 -16.81 13.08 -2.54
C MET A 27 -17.62 12.92 -1.24
N ILE A 28 -18.60 12.02 -1.24
CA ILE A 28 -19.45 11.72 -0.07
C ILE A 28 -18.73 10.77 0.90
N SER A 29 -18.07 9.71 0.43
CA SER A 29 -17.32 8.79 1.28
C SER A 29 -16.08 9.44 1.89
N HIS A 30 -15.41 10.38 1.21
CA HIS A 30 -14.32 11.16 1.81
C HIS A 30 -14.87 12.14 2.84
N TRP A 31 -16.01 12.79 2.59
CA TRP A 31 -16.65 13.66 3.58
C TRP A 31 -17.16 12.88 4.81
N GLU A 32 -17.66 11.66 4.62
CA GLU A 32 -18.13 10.78 5.71
C GLU A 32 -16.98 10.05 6.42
N MET A 33 -15.97 9.55 5.72
CA MET A 33 -14.71 9.05 6.30
C MET A 33 -14.04 10.16 7.12
N PHE A 34 -14.13 11.40 6.66
CA PHE A 34 -13.65 12.59 7.36
C PHE A 34 -14.50 12.92 8.60
N LYS A 35 -15.84 12.89 8.52
CA LYS A 35 -16.69 12.99 9.71
C LYS A 35 -16.36 11.91 10.74
N HIS A 36 -16.00 10.69 10.31
CA HIS A 36 -15.61 9.60 11.20
C HIS A 36 -14.16 9.65 11.69
N LEU A 37 -13.26 10.37 11.00
CA LEU A 37 -11.90 10.71 11.49
C LEU A 37 -11.92 11.90 12.47
N VAL A 38 -12.91 12.78 12.36
CA VAL A 38 -13.07 13.95 13.25
C VAL A 38 -14.01 13.66 14.44
N GLN A 39 -15.02 12.80 14.27
CA GLN A 39 -15.85 12.33 15.39
C GLN A 39 -15.10 11.27 16.20
N GLY A 40 -14.46 11.74 17.26
CA GLY A 40 -13.92 10.91 18.33
C GLY A 40 -12.40 10.83 18.41
N ASP A 41 -11.66 11.34 17.41
CA ASP A 41 -10.19 11.22 17.35
C ASP A 41 -9.44 12.52 17.74
N GLY A 42 -10.14 13.63 17.99
CA GLY A 42 -9.54 14.85 18.56
C GLY A 42 -8.47 15.55 17.70
N GLU A 43 -8.25 15.11 16.45
CA GLU A 43 -7.28 15.74 15.54
C GLU A 43 -7.86 17.02 14.89
N SER A 44 -7.06 18.08 14.83
CA SER A 44 -7.48 19.42 14.40
C SER A 44 -7.61 19.54 12.88
N ALA A 45 -8.37 20.54 12.39
CA ALA A 45 -8.49 20.87 10.97
C ALA A 45 -7.14 21.10 10.24
N ASP A 46 -6.06 21.41 10.97
CA ASP A 46 -4.72 21.56 10.38
C ASP A 46 -4.11 20.23 9.94
N SER A 47 -4.38 19.15 10.66
CA SER A 47 -3.99 17.79 10.25
C SER A 47 -4.62 17.40 8.92
N THR A 48 -5.88 17.83 8.71
CA THR A 48 -6.65 17.62 7.49
C THR A 48 -6.02 18.32 6.29
N LYS A 49 -5.63 19.59 6.45
CA LYS A 49 -5.00 20.35 5.38
C LYS A 49 -3.66 19.73 4.97
N ARG A 50 -2.85 19.30 5.94
CA ARG A 50 -1.57 18.63 5.68
C ARG A 50 -1.74 17.32 4.93
N PHE A 51 -2.75 16.51 5.27
CA PHE A 51 -3.07 15.31 4.52
C PHE A 51 -3.44 15.63 3.07
N TYR A 52 -4.24 16.67 2.82
CA TYR A 52 -4.54 17.11 1.45
C TYR A 52 -3.30 17.58 0.68
N ASP A 53 -2.40 18.31 1.33
CA ASP A 53 -1.16 18.78 0.70
C ASP A 53 -0.25 17.59 0.33
N GLU A 54 -0.12 16.60 1.21
CA GLU A 54 0.62 15.37 0.96
C GLU A 54 -0.03 14.50 -0.13
N TYR A 55 -1.36 14.39 -0.10
CA TYR A 55 -2.12 13.61 -1.09
C TYR A 55 -2.07 14.21 -2.50
N ARG A 56 -1.93 15.54 -2.61
CA ARG A 56 -1.78 16.25 -3.88
C ARG A 56 -0.33 16.34 -4.35
N ALA A 57 0.62 15.81 -3.58
CA ALA A 57 2.02 15.70 -3.98
C ALA A 57 2.21 14.55 -4.99
N VAL A 58 1.65 14.73 -6.19
CA VAL A 58 1.80 13.79 -7.30
C VAL A 58 3.17 13.94 -7.95
N CYS A 59 3.78 12.82 -8.33
CA CYS A 59 5.04 12.80 -9.05
C CYS A 59 4.88 12.16 -10.43
N ASP A 60 5.63 12.66 -11.40
CA ASP A 60 5.71 12.06 -12.72
C ASP A 60 6.43 10.71 -12.63
N MET A 61 5.77 9.65 -13.07
CA MET A 61 6.38 8.33 -13.18
C MET A 61 6.87 8.10 -14.60
N THR A 62 8.04 7.47 -14.79
CA THR A 62 8.50 7.13 -16.14
C THR A 62 7.50 6.19 -16.81
N ALA A 63 7.20 6.40 -18.10
CA ALA A 63 6.20 5.62 -18.82
C ALA A 63 6.51 4.12 -18.78
N GLU A 64 7.78 3.76 -18.90
CA GLU A 64 8.26 2.38 -18.87
C GLU A 64 7.93 1.70 -17.53
N PHE A 65 8.20 2.37 -16.41
CA PHE A 65 7.87 1.86 -15.06
C PHE A 65 6.36 1.67 -14.87
N TYR A 66 5.56 2.67 -15.26
CA TYR A 66 4.10 2.61 -15.12
C TYR A 66 3.52 1.46 -15.95
N LEU A 67 3.85 1.39 -17.25
CA LEU A 67 3.33 0.37 -18.15
C LEU A 67 3.79 -1.03 -17.75
N GLN A 68 5.05 -1.19 -17.33
CA GLN A 68 5.54 -2.47 -16.81
C GLN A 68 4.76 -2.90 -15.56
N THR A 69 4.43 -1.96 -14.67
CA THR A 69 3.66 -2.26 -13.45
C THR A 69 2.25 -2.71 -13.80
N VAL A 70 1.56 -2.01 -14.70
CA VAL A 70 0.23 -2.40 -15.20
C VAL A 70 0.28 -3.80 -15.81
N GLU A 71 1.24 -4.07 -16.69
CA GLU A 71 1.36 -5.37 -17.35
C GLU A 71 1.71 -6.49 -16.36
N LEU A 72 2.82 -6.37 -15.65
CA LEU A 72 3.38 -7.47 -14.85
C LEU A 72 2.63 -7.72 -13.55
N VAL A 73 2.20 -6.65 -12.86
CA VAL A 73 1.55 -6.76 -11.55
C VAL A 73 0.06 -6.97 -11.72
N PHE A 74 -0.62 -6.06 -12.42
CA PHE A 74 -2.09 -6.02 -12.43
C PHE A 74 -2.74 -6.90 -13.51
N GLN A 75 -2.11 -7.09 -14.67
CA GLN A 75 -2.70 -7.92 -15.74
C GLN A 75 -2.18 -9.37 -15.68
N ARG A 76 -0.87 -9.54 -15.69
CA ARG A 76 -0.25 -10.87 -15.82
C ARG A 76 -0.09 -11.60 -14.50
N HIS A 77 0.04 -10.86 -13.39
CA HIS A 77 0.39 -11.42 -12.08
C HIS A 77 1.69 -12.24 -12.14
N ALA A 78 2.74 -11.66 -12.73
CA ALA A 78 3.97 -12.37 -13.08
C ALA A 78 4.72 -12.91 -11.84
N LEU A 79 4.70 -12.19 -10.70
CA LEU A 79 5.38 -12.63 -9.47
C LEU A 79 4.79 -13.93 -8.90
N PRO A 80 3.48 -14.04 -8.58
CA PRO A 80 2.92 -15.27 -8.02
C PRO A 80 2.94 -16.45 -8.98
N LYS A 81 3.02 -16.21 -10.30
CA LYS A 81 3.22 -17.26 -11.31
C LYS A 81 4.69 -17.67 -11.50
N GLY A 82 5.61 -16.96 -10.85
CA GLY A 82 7.05 -17.11 -11.03
C GLY A 82 7.53 -16.72 -12.43
N GLU A 83 6.82 -15.91 -13.18
CA GLU A 83 7.23 -15.42 -14.50
C GLU A 83 8.04 -14.12 -14.43
N MET A 84 8.07 -13.46 -13.27
CA MET A 84 8.75 -12.18 -13.09
C MET A 84 10.27 -12.32 -13.20
N LEU A 85 10.89 -11.48 -14.03
CA LEU A 85 12.34 -11.35 -14.16
C LEU A 85 12.81 -9.99 -13.66
N HIS A 86 13.95 -9.95 -12.98
CA HIS A 86 14.67 -8.74 -12.60
C HIS A 86 16.13 -8.86 -13.07
N HIS A 87 16.57 -7.94 -13.94
CA HIS A 87 17.88 -8.00 -14.60
C HIS A 87 18.22 -9.38 -15.21
N GLY A 88 17.23 -10.00 -15.86
CA GLY A 88 17.35 -11.32 -16.49
C GLY A 88 17.31 -12.51 -15.53
N LYS A 89 17.18 -12.29 -14.21
CA LYS A 89 17.07 -13.34 -13.20
C LYS A 89 15.60 -13.52 -12.78
N ARG A 90 15.15 -14.76 -12.67
CA ARG A 90 13.81 -15.08 -12.15
C ARG A 90 13.71 -14.65 -10.69
N VAL A 91 12.65 -13.94 -10.37
CA VAL A 91 12.32 -13.58 -8.99
C VAL A 91 11.64 -14.78 -8.33
N ASP A 92 12.22 -15.24 -7.23
CA ASP A 92 11.71 -16.39 -6.46
C ASP A 92 11.47 -15.96 -5.00
N PRO A 93 10.20 -15.74 -4.58
CA PRO A 93 9.87 -15.48 -3.18
C PRO A 93 10.25 -16.62 -2.23
N GLY A 94 10.36 -17.85 -2.73
CA GLY A 94 10.84 -19.00 -1.97
C GLY A 94 12.33 -18.91 -1.59
N ALA A 95 13.10 -18.01 -2.20
CA ALA A 95 14.49 -17.76 -1.79
C ALA A 95 14.61 -17.07 -0.43
N ILE A 96 13.51 -16.54 0.13
CA ILE A 96 13.48 -15.95 1.47
C ILE A 96 13.40 -17.09 2.50
N THR A 97 14.46 -17.28 3.29
CA THR A 97 14.55 -18.37 4.28
C THR A 97 14.82 -17.90 5.69
N ASP A 98 15.32 -16.68 5.87
CA ASP A 98 15.89 -16.19 7.12
C ASP A 98 15.36 -14.83 7.57
N ILE A 99 14.55 -14.14 6.76
CA ILE A 99 13.99 -12.81 7.08
C ILE A 99 12.51 -12.95 7.44
N GLY A 100 12.12 -12.44 8.61
CA GLY A 100 10.73 -12.45 9.06
C GLY A 100 9.82 -11.58 8.19
N ILE A 101 8.65 -12.10 7.79
CA ILE A 101 7.64 -11.38 7.01
C ILE A 101 6.40 -11.14 7.86
N LEU A 102 6.02 -9.85 7.99
CA LEU A 102 4.77 -9.42 8.62
C LEU A 102 3.85 -8.84 7.54
N ALA A 103 2.71 -9.50 7.30
CA ALA A 103 1.64 -9.01 6.45
C ALA A 103 0.58 -8.29 7.29
N ILE A 104 0.30 -7.03 6.99
CA ILE A 104 -0.70 -6.21 7.66
C ILE A 104 -1.80 -5.83 6.66
N GLU A 105 -3.06 -6.02 7.05
CA GLU A 105 -4.22 -5.61 6.26
C GLU A 105 -5.24 -4.86 7.11
N GLY A 106 -5.91 -3.87 6.53
CA GLY A 106 -7.05 -3.19 7.17
C GLY A 106 -8.36 -3.86 6.79
N GLU A 107 -9.26 -4.09 7.75
CA GLU A 107 -10.59 -4.71 7.49
C GLU A 107 -11.43 -3.91 6.48
N ARG A 108 -11.25 -2.58 6.44
CA ARG A 108 -11.99 -1.65 5.57
C ARG A 108 -11.10 -1.07 4.47
N ASP A 109 -9.98 -1.72 4.15
CA ASP A 109 -9.11 -1.32 3.04
C ASP A 109 -9.78 -1.72 1.70
N ASP A 110 -10.13 -0.71 0.92
CA ASP A 110 -10.76 -0.82 -0.40
C ASP A 110 -9.75 -0.69 -1.56
N ILE A 111 -8.48 -0.44 -1.27
CA ILE A 111 -7.39 -0.31 -2.25
C ILE A 111 -6.62 -1.64 -2.32
N SER A 112 -6.15 -2.13 -1.19
CA SER A 112 -5.50 -3.43 -1.02
C SER A 112 -6.31 -4.28 -0.07
N GLY A 113 -7.41 -4.84 -0.59
CA GLY A 113 -8.37 -5.60 0.19
C GLY A 113 -7.79 -6.88 0.82
N LEU A 114 -8.55 -7.45 1.75
CA LEU A 114 -8.16 -8.63 2.52
C LEU A 114 -7.69 -9.79 1.61
N GLY A 115 -6.57 -10.39 1.99
CA GLY A 115 -5.93 -11.51 1.29
C GLY A 115 -4.82 -11.10 0.33
N GLN A 116 -4.79 -9.86 -0.18
CA GLN A 116 -3.78 -9.45 -1.16
C GLN A 116 -2.37 -9.36 -0.56
N THR A 117 -2.24 -8.73 0.61
CA THR A 117 -0.96 -8.63 1.33
C THR A 117 -0.64 -9.96 2.02
N ARG A 118 -1.66 -10.65 2.56
CA ARG A 118 -1.50 -11.96 3.19
C ARG A 118 -0.92 -13.01 2.23
N ALA A 119 -1.21 -12.90 0.93
CA ALA A 119 -0.67 -13.80 -0.10
C ALA A 119 0.86 -13.85 -0.12
N ALA A 120 1.57 -12.78 0.32
CA ALA A 120 3.02 -12.78 0.42
C ALA A 120 3.56 -13.88 1.35
N LEU A 121 2.82 -14.21 2.43
CA LEU A 121 3.20 -15.27 3.37
C LEU A 121 3.14 -16.66 2.72
N THR A 122 2.18 -16.87 1.82
CA THR A 122 2.03 -18.09 1.03
C THR A 122 3.13 -18.21 -0.01
N LEU A 123 3.53 -17.10 -0.64
CA LEU A 123 4.57 -17.08 -1.66
C LEU A 123 5.96 -17.38 -1.09
N ALA A 124 6.23 -17.02 0.17
CA ALA A 124 7.49 -17.32 0.86
C ALA A 124 7.57 -18.80 1.30
N THR A 125 7.58 -19.73 0.35
CA THR A 125 7.37 -21.17 0.60
C THR A 125 8.41 -21.82 1.51
N ASN A 126 9.66 -21.35 1.50
CA ASN A 126 10.75 -21.93 2.29
C ASN A 126 11.02 -21.19 3.62
N LEU A 127 10.26 -20.13 3.91
CA LEU A 127 10.34 -19.43 5.18
C LEU A 127 9.49 -20.18 6.22
N SER A 128 10.05 -20.41 7.41
CA SER A 128 9.33 -21.09 8.50
C SER A 128 8.10 -20.29 8.96
N ASP A 129 7.08 -20.98 9.47
CA ASP A 129 5.86 -20.33 9.97
C ASP A 129 6.14 -19.41 11.16
N GLU A 130 7.17 -19.71 11.97
CA GLU A 130 7.63 -18.83 13.06
C GLU A 130 8.13 -17.47 12.56
N LYS A 131 8.57 -17.40 11.30
CA LYS A 131 9.02 -16.16 10.62
C LYS A 131 7.93 -15.54 9.74
N LYS A 132 6.69 -16.00 9.86
CA LYS A 132 5.54 -15.44 9.14
C LYS A 132 4.49 -14.98 10.13
N ARG A 133 4.07 -13.72 10.03
CA ARG A 133 2.97 -13.19 10.83
C ARG A 133 1.97 -12.46 9.96
N TYR A 134 0.69 -12.70 10.22
CA TYR A 134 -0.40 -11.95 9.65
C TYR A 134 -1.11 -11.16 10.75
N TYR A 135 -1.38 -9.88 10.50
CA TYR A 135 -2.16 -9.03 11.38
C TYR A 135 -3.25 -8.29 10.60
N MET A 136 -4.50 -8.57 10.94
CA MET A 136 -5.63 -7.83 10.40
C MET A 136 -6.07 -6.76 11.40
N ALA A 137 -6.11 -5.51 10.96
CA ALA A 137 -6.49 -4.37 11.79
C ALA A 137 -7.99 -4.04 11.62
N GLU A 138 -8.82 -4.42 12.61
CA GLU A 138 -10.28 -4.22 12.56
C GLU A 138 -10.64 -2.75 12.40
N LYS A 139 -11.66 -2.45 11.57
CA LYS A 139 -12.20 -1.11 11.32
C LYS A 139 -11.16 -0.11 10.81
N VAL A 140 -10.03 -0.58 10.28
CA VAL A 140 -8.98 0.24 9.67
C VAL A 140 -9.16 0.21 8.15
N GLY A 141 -9.22 1.38 7.52
CA GLY A 141 -9.12 1.53 6.07
C GLY A 141 -7.68 1.80 5.61
N HIS A 142 -7.45 1.88 4.31
CA HIS A 142 -6.11 1.90 3.71
C HIS A 142 -5.11 2.82 4.42
N TYR A 143 -5.37 4.11 4.53
CA TYR A 143 -4.43 5.05 5.16
C TYR A 143 -4.25 4.84 6.68
N GLY A 144 -5.27 4.29 7.34
CA GLY A 144 -5.19 4.00 8.76
C GLY A 144 -4.21 2.87 9.11
N ILE A 145 -3.74 2.11 8.11
CA ILE A 145 -2.68 1.11 8.31
C ILE A 145 -1.28 1.73 8.40
N PHE A 146 -1.13 3.04 8.16
CA PHE A 146 0.16 3.75 8.20
C PHE A 146 0.14 5.04 9.04
N ASN A 147 -1.04 5.57 9.37
CA ASN A 147 -1.17 6.86 10.06
C ASN A 147 -2.37 6.88 11.03
N GLY A 148 -2.42 7.90 11.89
CA GLY A 148 -3.50 8.17 12.83
C GLY A 148 -3.42 7.35 14.12
N SER A 149 -4.45 7.49 14.96
CA SER A 149 -4.54 6.82 16.26
C SER A 149 -4.56 5.29 16.12
N LYS A 150 -5.22 4.76 15.08
CA LYS A 150 -5.29 3.32 14.80
C LYS A 150 -3.90 2.72 14.50
N TRP A 151 -3.08 3.40 13.70
CA TRP A 151 -1.68 3.01 13.50
C TRP A 151 -0.92 3.02 14.82
N ARG A 152 -0.87 4.18 15.50
CA ARG A 152 -0.05 4.39 16.71
C ARG A 152 -0.38 3.42 17.83
N ASN A 153 -1.65 3.14 18.05
CA ASN A 153 -2.12 2.38 19.22
C ASN A 153 -2.29 0.88 18.94
N ARG A 154 -2.38 0.44 17.67
CA ARG A 154 -2.72 -0.95 17.34
C ARG A 154 -1.74 -1.63 16.39
N ILE A 155 -1.21 -0.92 15.41
CA ILE A 155 -0.40 -1.53 14.34
C ILE A 155 1.09 -1.32 14.61
N ALA A 156 1.52 -0.10 14.93
CA ALA A 156 2.92 0.20 15.24
C ALA A 156 3.49 -0.70 16.36
N PRO A 157 2.77 -0.99 17.46
CA PRO A 157 3.26 -1.92 18.48
C PRO A 157 3.48 -3.34 17.93
N VAL A 158 2.63 -3.83 17.02
CA VAL A 158 2.79 -5.15 16.39
C VAL A 158 4.02 -5.18 15.49
N VAL A 159 4.27 -4.09 14.75
CA VAL A 159 5.48 -3.95 13.92
C VAL A 159 6.73 -3.93 14.79
N GLU A 160 6.74 -3.13 15.86
CA GLU A 160 7.88 -3.05 16.79
C GLU A 160 8.15 -4.38 17.50
N GLU A 161 7.10 -5.06 17.96
CA GLU A 161 7.19 -6.39 18.56
C GLU A 161 7.80 -7.39 17.57
N TRP A 162 7.32 -7.39 16.33
CA TRP A 162 7.80 -8.29 15.29
C TRP A 162 9.27 -8.06 14.93
N ILE A 163 9.68 -6.80 14.78
CA ILE A 163 11.07 -6.42 14.53
C ILE A 163 11.95 -6.91 15.69
N LYS A 164 11.56 -6.66 16.95
CA LYS A 164 12.32 -7.11 18.12
C LYS A 164 12.44 -8.63 18.21
N ALA A 165 11.40 -9.37 17.82
CA ALA A 165 11.41 -10.83 17.82
C ALA A 165 12.25 -11.45 16.70
N ASN A 166 12.61 -10.69 15.66
CA ASN A 166 13.35 -11.15 14.48
C ASN A 166 14.66 -10.35 14.22
N ALA A 167 15.13 -9.61 15.22
CA ALA A 167 16.36 -8.82 15.16
C ALA A 167 17.62 -9.67 15.28
#